data_AF-A0A8T4D3H1-F1
#
_entry.id   AF-A0A8T4D3H1-F1
#
_cell.length_a   1.000
_cell.length_b   1.000
_cell.length_c   1.000
_cell.angle_alpha   90.00
_cell.angle_beta   90.00
_cell.angle_gamma   90.00
#
_symmetry.space_group_name_H-M   'P 1'
#
loop_
_entity.id
_entity.type
_entity.pdbx_description
1 polymer ?
#
loop_
_entity_poly.entity_id
_entity_poly.type
_entity_poly.pdbx_seq_one_letter_code
_entity_poly.pdbx_strand_id
1 'polypeptide(L)'
;MSQDYYSDFTGQKYSKTDFIGLLTKRIKKDLRINNPLDMELNYCLHENGVKTQIISELLGNIFEKRLNLIIIPKNEDLIKDSILLDDSFLEEYVAKKTTVFFKGEEINKLKDDGVPVFRTITFEELKQLKNIFSIDGDLDNNSLEFVEKLNEEYSQTKSSFLKSFNYISKLLN
;
A
#
# COMPACT_ATOMS: atom_id res chain seq x y z
N MET A 1 8.95 17.17 23.37
CA MET A 1 7.68 17.54 22.72
C MET A 1 7.09 16.27 22.11
N SER A 2 5.80 16.01 22.29
CA SER A 2 5.11 14.93 21.56
C SER A 2 5.20 15.26 20.07
N GLN A 3 5.80 14.39 19.26
CA GLN A 3 5.77 14.54 17.81
C GLN A 3 4.36 14.17 17.33
N ASP A 4 3.70 15.12 16.66
CA ASP A 4 2.40 14.88 16.03
C ASP A 4 2.60 14.31 14.62
N TYR A 5 1.71 13.41 14.20
CA TYR A 5 1.75 12.72 12.90
C TYR A 5 0.56 13.13 12.03
N TYR A 6 0.81 13.47 10.77
CA TYR A 6 -0.18 14.02 9.83
C TYR A 6 -0.68 12.95 8.83
N SER A 7 -1.98 12.92 8.56
CA SER A 7 -2.56 12.07 7.49
C SER A 7 -3.03 12.96 6.34
N ASP A 8 -2.48 12.73 5.14
CA ASP A 8 -2.92 13.39 3.90
C ASP A 8 -4.40 13.11 3.59
N PHE A 9 -4.89 11.95 4.02
CA PHE A 9 -6.24 11.49 3.70
C PHE A 9 -7.32 12.22 4.51
N THR A 10 -7.01 12.58 5.76
CA THR A 10 -7.95 13.29 6.64
C THR A 10 -7.63 14.78 6.78
N GLY A 11 -6.41 15.20 6.42
CA GLY A 11 -5.92 16.57 6.60
C GLY A 11 -5.69 16.94 8.07
N GLN A 12 -5.47 15.96 8.95
CA GLN A 12 -5.39 16.16 10.40
C GLN A 12 -4.12 15.58 11.01
N LYS A 13 -3.76 16.10 12.20
CA LYS A 13 -2.66 15.62 13.03
C LYS A 13 -3.17 14.70 14.15
N TYR A 14 -2.37 13.69 14.49
CA TYR A 14 -2.70 12.62 15.43
C TYR A 14 -1.52 12.33 16.36
N SER A 15 -1.82 11.78 17.55
CA SER A 15 -0.81 11.14 18.38
C SER A 15 -0.23 9.90 17.68
N LYS A 16 0.94 9.41 18.09
CA LYS A 16 1.54 8.16 17.56
C LYS A 16 0.54 7.00 17.52
N THR A 17 -0.15 6.76 18.64
CA THR A 17 -1.10 5.65 18.79
C THR A 17 -2.31 5.83 17.88
N ASP A 18 -2.88 7.03 17.84
CA ASP A 18 -4.07 7.31 17.02
C ASP A 18 -3.74 7.23 15.52
N PHE A 19 -2.55 7.67 15.12
CA PHE A 19 -2.07 7.58 13.75
C PHE A 19 -1.95 6.13 13.28
N ILE A 20 -1.25 5.27 14.05
CA ILE A 20 -1.15 3.84 13.74
C ILE A 20 -2.54 3.19 13.72
N GLY A 21 -3.41 3.55 14.67
CA GLY A 21 -4.79 3.08 14.74
C GLY A 21 -5.62 3.47 13.52
N LEU A 22 -5.47 4.70 13.02
CA LEU A 22 -6.11 5.18 11.80
C LEU A 22 -5.67 4.37 10.58
N LEU A 23 -4.36 4.22 10.37
CA LEU A 23 -3.81 3.49 9.22
C LEU A 23 -4.21 2.01 9.26
N THR A 24 -4.14 1.39 10.43
CA THR A 24 -4.61 0.02 10.68
C THR A 24 -6.08 -0.16 10.29
N LYS A 25 -6.96 0.76 10.73
CA LYS A 25 -8.39 0.72 10.38
C LYS A 25 -8.61 0.83 8.87
N ARG A 26 -7.83 1.67 8.18
CA ARG A 26 -7.92 1.87 6.73
C ARG A 26 -7.50 0.60 5.97
N ILE A 27 -6.35 0.03 6.29
CA ILE A 27 -5.85 -1.22 5.68
C ILE A 27 -6.82 -2.38 5.93
N LYS A 28 -7.28 -2.58 7.18
CA LYS A 28 -8.25 -3.65 7.51
C LYS A 28 -9.54 -3.52 6.73
N LYS A 29 -10.08 -2.30 6.63
CA LYS A 29 -11.30 -2.03 5.86
C LYS A 29 -11.10 -2.34 4.38
N ASP A 30 -9.96 -1.95 3.85
CA ASP A 30 -9.65 -2.09 2.43
C ASP A 30 -9.44 -3.55 2.01
N LEU A 31 -8.62 -4.29 2.77
CA LEU A 31 -8.41 -5.73 2.58
C LEU A 31 -9.73 -6.50 2.68
N ARG A 32 -10.57 -6.21 3.68
CA ARG A 32 -11.87 -6.87 3.83
C ARG A 32 -12.77 -6.73 2.60
N ILE A 33 -12.76 -5.58 1.95
CA ILE A 33 -13.67 -5.28 0.84
C ILE A 33 -13.17 -5.88 -0.47
N ASN A 34 -11.85 -5.99 -0.67
CA ASN A 34 -11.27 -6.25 -2.00
C ASN A 34 -10.43 -7.51 -2.06
N ASN A 35 -9.75 -7.89 -0.97
CA ASN A 35 -8.84 -9.03 -0.90
C ASN A 35 -8.82 -9.57 0.54
N PRO A 36 -9.87 -10.28 0.99
CA PRO A 36 -9.89 -10.82 2.35
C PRO A 36 -8.71 -11.77 2.52
N LEU A 37 -7.87 -11.49 3.53
CA LEU A 37 -6.75 -12.37 3.86
C LEU A 37 -7.24 -13.58 4.65
N ASP A 38 -6.73 -14.76 4.30
CA ASP A 38 -6.97 -16.02 4.98
C ASP A 38 -5.74 -16.36 5.83
N MET A 39 -5.94 -16.53 7.13
CA MET A 39 -4.85 -16.74 8.09
C MET A 39 -4.17 -18.10 7.93
N GLU A 40 -4.79 -19.05 7.22
CA GLU A 40 -4.23 -20.39 6.98
C GLU A 40 -3.25 -20.40 5.78
N LEU A 41 -3.27 -19.37 4.93
CA LEU A 41 -2.44 -19.27 3.75
C LEU A 41 -1.08 -18.62 4.03
N ASN A 42 -0.11 -18.90 3.17
CA ASN A 42 1.20 -18.26 3.20
C ASN A 42 1.18 -17.00 2.32
N TYR A 43 1.75 -15.93 2.85
CA TYR A 43 1.89 -14.67 2.13
C TYR A 43 3.36 -14.33 1.94
N CYS A 44 3.74 -13.91 0.74
CA CYS A 44 5.10 -13.54 0.41
C CYS A 44 5.22 -12.04 0.14
N LEU A 45 6.29 -11.43 0.64
CA LEU A 45 6.77 -10.12 0.21
C LEU A 45 8.13 -10.30 -0.44
N HIS A 46 8.35 -9.64 -1.58
CA HIS A 46 9.71 -9.49 -2.07
C HIS A 46 10.49 -8.53 -1.16
N GLU A 47 11.76 -8.82 -0.96
CA GLU A 47 12.68 -7.97 -0.22
C GLU A 47 12.89 -6.66 -1.00
N ASN A 48 12.36 -5.58 -0.45
CA ASN A 48 12.35 -4.24 -1.02
C ASN A 48 12.72 -3.19 0.05
N GLY A 49 13.78 -3.50 0.81
CA GLY A 49 14.36 -2.60 1.80
C GLY A 49 13.35 -2.08 2.82
N VAL A 50 13.27 -0.75 2.94
CA VAL A 50 12.46 -0.05 3.95
C VAL A 50 10.97 -0.35 3.82
N LYS A 51 10.42 -0.48 2.60
CA LYS A 51 8.98 -0.72 2.41
C LYS A 51 8.53 -2.06 2.97
N THR A 52 9.27 -3.14 2.65
CA THR A 52 9.01 -4.49 3.16
C THR A 52 9.04 -4.52 4.69
N GLN A 53 10.00 -3.82 5.30
CA GLN A 53 10.09 -3.72 6.76
C GLN A 53 8.88 -3.01 7.36
N ILE A 54 8.46 -1.87 6.78
CA ILE A 54 7.26 -1.14 7.24
C ILE A 54 6.00 -2.01 7.12
N ILE A 55 5.84 -2.73 6.00
CA ILE A 55 4.71 -3.67 5.82
C ILE A 55 4.75 -4.75 6.87
N SER A 56 5.91 -5.39 7.06
CA SER A 56 6.05 -6.50 7.99
C SER A 56 5.70 -6.08 9.42
N GLU A 57 6.19 -4.92 9.86
CA GLU A 57 5.84 -4.35 11.17
C GLU A 57 4.36 -3.99 11.27
N LEU A 58 3.80 -3.33 10.24
CA LEU A 58 2.41 -2.92 10.28
C LEU A 58 1.45 -4.12 10.23
N LEU A 59 1.70 -5.11 9.37
CA LEU A 59 0.95 -6.36 9.32
C LEU A 59 1.10 -7.17 10.61
N GLY A 60 2.31 -7.20 11.18
CA GLY A 60 2.57 -7.78 12.50
C GLY A 60 1.70 -7.15 13.58
N ASN A 61 1.52 -5.82 13.56
CA ASN A 61 0.62 -5.10 14.46
C ASN A 61 -0.87 -5.33 14.15
N ILE A 62 -1.24 -5.37 12.87
CA ILE A 62 -2.64 -5.54 12.42
C ILE A 62 -3.18 -6.93 12.78
N PHE A 63 -2.35 -7.95 12.57
CA PHE A 63 -2.70 -9.38 12.71
C PHE A 63 -2.06 -10.04 13.93
N GLU A 64 -1.42 -9.26 14.81
CA GLU A 64 -0.76 -9.75 16.03
C GLU A 64 0.23 -10.90 15.72
N LYS A 65 0.99 -10.76 14.63
CA LYS A 65 1.96 -11.75 14.13
C LYS A 65 1.38 -13.14 13.82
N ARG A 66 0.05 -13.24 13.62
CA ARG A 66 -0.62 -14.50 13.23
C ARG A 66 -0.60 -14.76 11.74
N LEU A 67 -0.27 -13.76 10.92
CA LEU A 67 -0.18 -13.92 9.47
C LEU A 67 1.13 -14.66 9.12
N ASN A 68 1.04 -15.72 8.33
CA ASN A 68 2.22 -16.44 7.84
C ASN A 68 2.92 -15.64 6.74
N LEU A 69 3.75 -14.68 7.15
CA LEU A 69 4.49 -13.79 6.25
C LEU A 69 5.90 -14.32 5.99
N ILE A 70 6.25 -14.48 4.72
CA ILE A 70 7.55 -14.93 4.25
C ILE A 70 8.20 -13.83 3.42
N ILE A 71 9.43 -13.44 3.74
CA ILE A 71 10.19 -12.49 2.95
C ILE A 71 11.10 -13.28 2.01
N ILE A 72 10.95 -13.05 0.70
CA ILE A 72 11.74 -13.70 -0.35
C ILE A 72 12.61 -12.67 -1.07
N PRO A 73 13.82 -13.01 -1.53
CA PRO A 73 14.62 -12.11 -2.36
C PRO A 73 13.89 -11.65 -3.63
N LYS A 74 14.23 -10.47 -4.14
CA LYS A 74 13.54 -9.84 -5.28
C LYS A 74 13.57 -10.65 -6.58
N ASN A 75 14.61 -11.47 -6.77
CA ASN A 75 14.82 -12.25 -7.99
C ASN A 75 14.48 -13.74 -7.81
N GLU A 76 13.89 -14.11 -6.68
CA GLU A 76 13.46 -15.49 -6.44
C GLU A 76 11.99 -15.67 -6.83
N ASP A 77 11.69 -16.85 -7.35
CA ASP A 77 10.33 -17.24 -7.67
C ASP A 77 9.49 -17.38 -6.39
N LEU A 78 8.18 -17.13 -6.52
CA LEU A 78 7.25 -17.33 -5.42
C LEU A 78 7.29 -18.78 -4.92
N ILE A 79 7.24 -18.92 -3.60
CA ILE A 79 7.06 -20.23 -2.97
C ILE A 79 5.73 -20.81 -3.43
N LYS A 80 5.72 -22.10 -3.77
CA LYS A 80 4.50 -22.77 -4.22
C LYS A 80 3.37 -22.59 -3.19
N ASP A 81 2.17 -22.32 -3.68
CA ASP A 81 0.95 -22.12 -2.88
C ASP A 81 1.02 -20.90 -1.93
N SER A 82 1.91 -19.94 -2.20
CA SER A 82 1.94 -18.64 -1.52
C SER A 82 1.26 -17.54 -2.33
N ILE A 83 0.75 -16.53 -1.63
CA ILE A 83 0.12 -15.35 -2.22
C ILE A 83 1.06 -14.17 -2.10
N LEU A 84 1.35 -13.51 -3.22
CA LEU A 84 2.15 -12.29 -3.23
C LEU A 84 1.38 -11.14 -2.56
N LEU A 85 2.05 -10.42 -1.67
CA LEU A 85 1.64 -9.11 -1.19
C LEU A 85 2.35 -8.04 -2.01
N ASP A 86 1.58 -7.08 -2.52
CA ASP A 86 2.10 -5.92 -3.25
C ASP A 86 2.34 -4.77 -2.24
N ASP A 87 3.57 -4.25 -2.24
CA ASP A 87 4.05 -3.20 -1.35
C ASP A 87 3.90 -1.78 -1.93
N SER A 88 3.30 -1.65 -3.11
CA SER A 88 2.98 -0.38 -3.73
C SER A 88 2.07 0.44 -2.82
N PHE A 89 2.54 1.63 -2.46
CA PHE A 89 1.74 2.61 -1.72
C PHE A 89 0.80 3.38 -2.65
N LEU A 90 -0.08 4.20 -2.10
CA LEU A 90 -1.19 4.83 -2.83
C LEU A 90 -0.77 5.47 -4.15
N GLU A 91 0.25 6.33 -4.13
CA GLU A 91 0.69 7.04 -5.32
C GLU A 91 1.32 6.09 -6.36
N GLU A 92 2.10 5.10 -5.94
CA GLU A 92 2.68 4.08 -6.85
C GLU A 92 1.59 3.23 -7.49
N TYR A 93 0.62 2.80 -6.68
CA TYR A 93 -0.53 2.04 -7.14
C TYR A 93 -1.33 2.83 -8.19
N VAL A 94 -1.60 4.12 -7.92
CA VAL A 94 -2.30 5.00 -8.88
C VAL A 94 -1.47 5.20 -10.14
N ALA A 95 -0.16 5.45 -10.03
CA ALA A 95 0.72 5.61 -11.18
C ALA A 95 0.80 4.36 -12.05
N LYS A 96 0.95 3.16 -11.45
CA LYS A 96 0.97 1.87 -12.14
C LYS A 96 -0.30 1.68 -12.97
N LYS A 97 -1.47 1.90 -12.36
CA LYS A 97 -2.77 1.68 -13.03
C LYS A 97 -3.09 2.75 -14.07
N THR A 98 -2.84 4.03 -13.80
CA THR A 98 -3.04 5.11 -14.78
C THR A 98 -2.17 4.93 -16.01
N THR A 99 -0.94 4.45 -15.85
CA THR A 99 0.00 4.19 -16.95
C THR A 99 -0.56 3.19 -17.96
N VAL A 100 -1.30 2.16 -17.52
CA VAL A 100 -1.97 1.20 -18.41
C VAL A 100 -2.92 1.91 -19.38
N PHE A 101 -3.71 2.87 -18.88
CA PHE A 101 -4.61 3.67 -19.74
C PHE A 101 -3.85 4.58 -20.70
N PHE A 102 -2.87 5.33 -20.19
CA PHE A 102 -2.13 6.29 -21.02
C PHE A 102 -1.30 5.64 -22.12
N LYS A 103 -0.77 4.44 -21.86
CA LYS A 103 -0.01 3.67 -22.84
C LYS A 103 -0.90 2.82 -23.76
N GLY A 104 -2.23 2.85 -23.58
CA GLY A 104 -3.16 2.03 -24.36
C GLY A 104 -2.91 0.53 -24.20
N GLU A 105 -2.45 0.10 -23.02
CA GLU A 105 -2.17 -1.30 -22.75
C GLU A 105 -3.48 -2.07 -22.48
N GLU A 106 -3.41 -3.39 -22.58
CA GLU A 106 -4.57 -4.26 -22.36
C GLU A 106 -5.16 -4.08 -20.96
N ILE A 107 -6.50 -4.02 -20.89
CA ILE A 107 -7.24 -3.79 -19.65
C ILE A 107 -6.96 -4.87 -18.58
N ASN A 108 -6.56 -6.08 -18.98
CA ASN A 108 -6.20 -7.16 -18.07
C ASN A 108 -4.97 -6.82 -17.20
N LYS A 109 -4.09 -5.92 -17.65
CA LYS A 109 -2.97 -5.41 -16.84
C LYS A 109 -3.41 -4.50 -15.68
N LEU A 110 -4.71 -4.18 -15.59
CA LEU A 110 -5.31 -3.56 -14.42
C LEU A 110 -5.67 -4.57 -13.34
N LYS A 111 -5.57 -5.88 -13.58
CA LYS A 111 -5.66 -6.86 -12.50
C LYS A 111 -4.44 -6.70 -11.58
N ASP A 112 -4.63 -6.99 -10.31
CA ASP A 112 -3.53 -7.00 -9.34
C ASP A 112 -2.85 -8.36 -9.41
N ASP A 113 -1.52 -8.37 -9.51
CA ASP A 113 -0.71 -9.60 -9.53
C ASP A 113 -0.56 -10.22 -8.13
N GLY A 114 -1.04 -9.52 -7.09
CA GLY A 114 -0.99 -9.88 -5.69
C GLY A 114 -1.99 -9.07 -4.87
N VAL A 115 -1.90 -9.13 -3.55
CA VAL A 115 -2.76 -8.37 -2.65
C VAL A 115 -2.14 -7.00 -2.33
N PRO A 116 -2.72 -5.88 -2.79
CA PRO A 116 -2.17 -4.55 -2.55
C PRO A 116 -2.44 -4.07 -1.11
N VAL A 117 -1.44 -4.21 -0.24
CA VAL A 117 -1.60 -3.91 1.21
C VAL A 117 -1.59 -2.40 1.48
N PHE A 118 -0.74 -1.66 0.78
CA PHE A 118 -0.50 -0.24 1.02
C PHE A 118 -1.20 0.69 0.03
N ARG A 119 -2.12 0.19 -0.81
CA ARG A 119 -2.80 1.04 -1.80
C ARG A 119 -3.63 2.19 -1.24
N THR A 120 -3.88 2.23 0.07
CA THR A 120 -4.51 3.38 0.74
C THR A 120 -3.52 4.26 1.48
N ILE A 121 -2.29 3.84 1.71
CA ILE A 121 -1.31 4.57 2.51
C ILE A 121 -0.52 5.52 1.62
N THR A 122 -0.42 6.79 2.00
CA THR A 122 0.33 7.79 1.20
C THR A 122 1.82 7.71 1.45
N PHE A 123 2.61 8.30 0.54
CA PHE A 123 4.06 8.41 0.74
C PHE A 123 4.45 9.12 2.03
N GLU A 124 3.74 10.20 2.38
CA GLU A 124 4.03 10.95 3.61
C GLU A 124 3.65 10.15 4.86
N GLU A 125 2.59 9.35 4.79
CA GLU A 125 2.23 8.41 5.86
C GLU A 125 3.30 7.32 6.01
N LEU A 126 3.89 6.83 4.91
CA LEU A 126 4.99 5.88 4.94
C LEU A 126 6.26 6.45 5.59
N LYS A 127 6.67 7.68 5.26
CA LYS A 127 7.82 8.32 5.90
C LYS A 127 7.64 8.42 7.41
N GLN A 128 6.43 8.75 7.83
CA GLN A 128 6.10 8.83 9.26
C GLN A 128 6.13 7.46 9.92
N LEU A 129 5.62 6.41 9.26
CA LEU A 129 5.72 5.03 9.74
C LEU A 129 7.17 4.54 9.88
N LYS A 130 8.03 4.83 8.90
CA LYS A 130 9.47 4.55 8.98
C LYS A 130 10.07 5.10 10.27
N ASN A 131 9.81 6.37 10.56
CA ASN A 131 10.30 7.03 11.77
C ASN A 131 9.69 6.43 13.04
N ILE A 132 8.38 6.15 13.02
CA ILE A 132 7.65 5.54 14.14
C ILE A 132 8.22 4.18 14.54
N PHE A 133 8.59 3.37 13.55
CA PHE A 133 9.15 2.02 13.71
C PHE A 133 10.67 2.01 13.81
N SER A 134 11.32 3.18 13.71
CA SER A 134 12.79 3.31 13.78
C SER A 134 13.51 2.44 12.75
N ILE A 135 12.99 2.44 11.51
CA ILE A 135 13.57 1.69 10.38
C ILE A 135 14.60 2.56 9.66
N ASP A 136 15.83 2.08 9.59
CA ASP A 136 16.95 2.72 8.88
C ASP A 136 16.89 2.51 7.36
N GLY A 137 17.56 3.37 6.61
CA GLY A 137 17.59 3.37 5.14
C GLY A 137 16.77 4.51 4.53
N ASP A 138 16.62 4.57 3.20
CA ASP A 138 15.82 5.61 2.54
C ASP A 138 14.58 5.03 1.86
N LEU A 139 13.54 5.86 1.77
CA LEU A 139 12.35 5.54 0.99
C LEU A 139 12.53 6.13 -0.40
N ASP A 140 12.61 5.26 -1.40
CA ASP A 140 12.64 5.69 -2.78
C ASP A 140 11.30 6.30 -3.19
N ASN A 141 11.33 7.58 -3.56
CA ASN A 141 10.23 8.23 -4.26
C ASN A 141 10.49 8.12 -5.76
N ASN A 142 10.11 7.00 -6.37
CA ASN A 142 10.19 6.82 -7.81
C ASN A 142 9.29 7.86 -8.50
N SER A 143 9.85 9.03 -8.81
CA SER A 143 9.18 10.24 -9.32
C SER A 143 7.71 10.06 -9.72
N LEU A 144 6.81 10.16 -8.73
CA LEU A 144 5.35 10.12 -8.91
C LEU A 144 4.82 11.50 -9.28
N GLU A 145 5.65 12.31 -9.95
CA GLU A 145 5.48 13.74 -10.16
C GLU A 145 4.15 14.05 -10.85
N PHE A 146 3.68 13.17 -11.73
CA PHE A 146 2.36 13.28 -12.36
C PHE A 146 1.20 13.13 -11.36
N VAL A 147 1.25 12.13 -10.47
CA VAL A 147 0.19 11.88 -9.49
C VAL A 147 0.13 13.02 -8.48
N GLU A 148 1.28 13.53 -8.06
CA GLU A 148 1.36 14.69 -7.17
C GLU A 148 0.84 15.96 -7.84
N LYS A 149 1.29 16.28 -9.07
CA LYS A 149 0.77 17.44 -9.82
C LYS A 149 -0.75 17.40 -9.99
N LEU A 150 -1.31 16.25 -10.36
CA LEU A 150 -2.77 16.10 -10.46
C LEU A 150 -3.49 16.25 -9.12
N ASN A 151 -2.85 15.86 -8.02
CA ASN A 151 -3.44 15.98 -6.69
C ASN A 151 -3.36 17.41 -6.14
N GLU A 152 -2.31 18.16 -6.48
CA GLU A 152 -2.19 19.60 -6.21
C GLU A 152 -3.27 20.40 -6.95
N GLU A 153 -3.51 20.07 -8.22
CA GLU A 153 -4.56 20.72 -9.03
C GLU A 153 -5.97 20.27 -8.60
N TYR A 154 -6.13 18.98 -8.26
CA TYR A 154 -7.40 18.38 -7.87
C TYR A 154 -7.23 17.52 -6.60
N SER A 155 -7.59 18.08 -5.44
CA SER A 155 -7.39 17.46 -4.11
C SER A 155 -8.09 16.11 -3.89
N GLN A 156 -8.94 15.66 -4.80
CA GLN A 156 -9.67 14.38 -4.74
C GLN A 156 -9.19 13.36 -5.79
N THR A 157 -8.10 13.63 -6.48
CA THR A 157 -7.55 12.77 -7.55
C THR A 157 -7.29 11.34 -7.06
N LYS A 158 -6.51 11.18 -5.99
CA LYS A 158 -6.10 9.86 -5.48
C LYS A 158 -7.32 8.99 -5.10
N SER A 159 -8.29 9.57 -4.40
CA SER A 159 -9.54 8.90 -4.01
C SER A 159 -10.43 8.54 -5.19
N SER A 160 -10.54 9.44 -6.18
CA SER A 160 -11.33 9.21 -7.39
C SER A 160 -10.74 8.09 -8.24
N PHE A 161 -9.42 8.06 -8.41
CA PHE A 161 -8.74 6.97 -9.10
C PHE A 161 -8.97 5.61 -8.42
N LEU A 162 -8.82 5.53 -7.10
CA LEU A 162 -9.10 4.28 -6.36
C LEU A 162 -10.52 3.77 -6.61
N LYS A 163 -11.53 4.64 -6.61
CA LYS A 163 -12.92 4.26 -6.91
C LYS A 163 -13.07 3.73 -8.33
N SER A 164 -12.49 4.43 -9.31
CA SER A 164 -12.53 4.02 -10.71
C SER A 164 -11.84 2.68 -10.93
N PHE A 165 -10.66 2.45 -10.35
CA PHE A 165 -9.96 1.17 -10.47
C PHE A 165 -10.71 0.03 -9.79
N ASN A 166 -11.31 0.26 -8.62
CA ASN A 166 -12.16 -0.73 -7.97
C ASN A 166 -13.40 -1.07 -8.81
N TYR A 167 -14.00 -0.08 -9.49
CA TYR A 167 -15.11 -0.33 -10.41
C TYR A 167 -14.68 -1.19 -11.59
N ILE A 168 -13.55 -0.87 -12.23
CA ILE A 168 -13.04 -1.62 -13.38
C ILE A 168 -12.64 -3.04 -12.98
N SER A 169 -11.96 -3.21 -11.84
CA SER A 169 -11.59 -4.55 -11.34
C SER A 169 -12.79 -5.47 -11.18
N LYS A 170 -13.93 -4.94 -10.70
CA LYS A 170 -15.20 -5.69 -10.62
C LYS A 170 -15.79 -6.07 -11.97
N LEU A 171 -15.50 -5.33 -13.05
CA LEU A 171 -15.95 -5.67 -14.40
C LEU A 171 -15.08 -6.75 -15.06
N LEU A 172 -13.87 -6.97 -14.56
CA LEU A 172 -12.92 -7.94 -15.11
C LEU A 172 -12.99 -9.32 -14.42
N ASN A 173 -13.82 -9.46 -13.38
CA ASN A 173 -14.10 -10.69 -12.65
C ASN A 173 -15.50 -11.19 -12.96
#